data_AF-A0A934ZGA7-F1
#
_entry.id   AF-A0A934ZGA7-F1
#
_cell.length_a   1.000
_cell.length_b   1.000
_cell.length_c   1.000
_cell.angle_alpha   90.00
_cell.angle_beta   90.00
_cell.angle_gamma   90.00
#
_symmetry.space_group_name_H-M   'P 1'
#
loop_
_entity.id
_entity.type
_entity.pdbx_description
1 polymer ?
#
loop_
_entity_poly.entity_id
_entity_poly.type
_entity_poly.pdbx_seq_one_letter_code
_entity_poly.pdbx_strand_id
1 'polypeptide(L)'
;MSEGPSAPKMPEMPEMPALKVKNLAIGGAILVAIWVLVISSGSKVAMGVMAGLTVALAVAAAWVWRFIMKQQSLMKIVQKGAASPEGREAALKELAAAGDKDVMNVVVRAQLEAQTDPDLALATLDKIDMKKVPAMALDQVRGLKAQLLLLNGRLEDASQLCQDIQPSKTQEVSARGMLAATVAETWARTGRAKEAREMLSTISPDDAAYVQSRVPLLFARVFANFAETKNGLVKKDLTAIAKENINLLGRFLDPRFKTAPELARMAQEIVMADPEMQKMARKMGSSGSSGGGGGRPGTAIRPTRR
;
A
#
# COMPACT_ATOMS: atom_id res chain seq x y z
N MET A 1 13.22 -12.03 7.01
CA MET A 1 12.25 -11.13 7.67
C MET A 1 11.74 -10.20 6.60
N SER A 2 10.55 -10.47 6.06
CA SER A 2 9.96 -9.66 4.99
C SER A 2 9.35 -8.44 5.66
N GLU A 3 9.93 -7.26 5.46
CA GLU A 3 9.20 -6.03 5.65
C GLU A 3 7.97 -6.11 4.73
N GLY A 4 6.78 -6.06 5.31
CA GLY A 4 5.55 -5.95 4.53
C GLY A 4 5.59 -4.67 3.69
N PRO A 5 4.70 -4.51 2.70
CA PRO A 5 4.59 -3.26 1.97
C PRO A 5 4.41 -2.12 2.98
N SER A 6 5.44 -1.27 3.09
CA SER A 6 5.43 -0.09 3.94
C SER A 6 4.14 0.68 3.65
N ALA A 7 3.41 1.03 4.71
CA ALA A 7 2.16 1.78 4.60
C ALA A 7 2.37 2.94 3.61
N PRO A 8 1.48 3.14 2.61
CA PRO A 8 1.61 4.27 1.71
C PRO A 8 1.72 5.53 2.57
N LYS A 9 2.79 6.30 2.35
CA LYS A 9 2.99 7.57 3.06
C LYS A 9 1.70 8.36 2.90
N MET A 10 1.15 8.81 4.03
CA MET A 10 0.00 9.72 4.02
C MET A 10 0.27 10.86 3.03
N PRO A 11 -0.75 11.33 2.30
CA PRO A 11 -0.58 12.38 1.30
C PRO A 11 0.28 13.50 1.87
N GLU A 12 1.32 13.86 1.12
CA GLU A 12 2.33 14.83 1.55
C GLU A 12 1.59 16.12 1.91
N MET A 13 1.69 16.46 3.19
CA MET A 13 1.10 17.66 3.74
C MET A 13 1.71 18.86 3.02
N PRO A 14 1.01 20.00 2.88
CA PRO A 14 1.73 21.26 2.72
C PRO A 14 2.83 21.27 3.77
N GLU A 15 4.11 21.37 3.35
CA GLU A 15 5.25 21.41 4.25
C GLU A 15 4.94 22.47 5.31
N MET A 16 4.50 22.04 6.49
CA MET A 16 4.43 22.96 7.60
C MET A 16 5.88 23.26 7.88
N PRO A 17 6.31 24.53 7.77
CA PRO A 17 7.70 24.89 7.97
C PRO A 17 8.10 24.29 9.29
N ALA A 18 9.11 23.41 9.29
CA ALA A 18 9.57 22.75 10.50
C ALA A 18 9.74 23.84 11.56
N LEU A 19 8.84 23.88 12.55
CA LEU A 19 8.76 24.96 13.51
C LEU A 19 9.96 24.80 14.45
N LYS A 20 11.12 25.26 13.98
CA LYS A 20 12.31 25.36 14.80
C LYS A 20 11.94 26.27 15.97
N VAL A 21 12.12 25.80 17.19
CA VAL A 21 11.79 26.55 18.42
C VAL A 21 12.36 27.97 18.39
N LYS A 22 13.54 28.13 17.77
CA LYS A 22 14.19 29.41 17.48
C LYS A 22 13.32 30.37 16.65
N ASN A 23 12.64 29.89 15.61
CA ASN A 23 11.77 30.69 14.76
C ASN A 23 10.48 31.10 15.50
N LEU A 24 9.98 30.24 16.39
CA LEU A 24 8.83 30.56 17.25
C LEU A 24 9.17 31.67 18.25
N ALA A 25 10.36 31.59 18.87
CA ALA A 25 10.87 32.60 19.80
C ALA A 25 11.09 33.95 19.10
N ILE A 26 11.66 33.94 17.88
CA ILE A 26 11.80 35.14 17.05
C ILE A 26 10.44 35.74 16.69
N GLY A 27 9.48 34.91 16.27
CA GLY A 27 8.11 35.36 15.98
C GLY A 27 7.43 35.99 17.20
N GLY A 28 7.60 35.39 18.38
CA GLY A 28 7.10 35.95 19.65
C GLY A 28 7.73 37.30 20.00
N ALA A 29 9.04 37.45 19.82
CA ALA A 29 9.75 38.70 20.08
C ALA A 29 9.30 39.83 19.12
N ILE A 30 9.10 39.52 17.84
CA ILE A 30 8.58 40.47 16.84
C ILE A 30 7.16 40.90 17.22
N LEU A 31 6.30 39.97 17.62
CA LEU A 31 4.93 40.27 18.04
C LEU A 31 4.91 41.23 19.24
N VAL A 32 5.77 41.00 20.24
CA VAL A 32 5.93 41.90 21.39
C VAL A 32 6.42 43.28 20.96
N ALA A 33 7.40 43.36 20.06
CA ALA A 33 7.90 44.64 19.54
C ALA A 33 6.81 45.43 18.81
N ILE A 34 5.95 44.76 18.01
CA ILE A 34 4.81 45.39 17.34
C ILE A 34 3.79 45.89 18.37
N TRP A 35 3.51 45.12 19.42
CA TRP A 35 2.64 45.58 20.51
C TRP A 35 3.17 46.84 21.20
N VAL A 36 4.48 46.91 21.46
CA VAL A 36 5.12 48.11 22.05
C VAL A 36 4.94 49.33 21.13
N LEU A 37 5.13 49.18 19.82
CA LEU A 37 4.94 50.27 18.84
C LEU A 37 3.48 50.71 18.72
N VAL A 38 2.54 49.76 18.79
CA VAL A 38 1.10 50.07 18.71
C VAL A 38 0.63 50.79 19.97
N ILE A 39 1.09 50.37 21.16
CA ILE A 39 0.75 51.02 22.43
C ILE A 39 1.36 52.44 22.47
N SER A 40 2.62 52.59 22.06
CA SER A 40 3.28 53.91 22.05
C SER A 40 2.65 54.90 21.07
N SER A 41 1.95 54.42 20.04
CA SER A 41 1.21 55.28 19.10
C SER A 41 -0.02 55.96 19.72
N GLY A 42 -0.53 55.47 20.87
CA GLY A 42 -1.74 55.98 21.52
C GLY A 42 -3.05 55.78 20.74
N SER A 43 -3.00 55.17 19.55
CA SER A 43 -4.16 54.98 18.69
C SER A 43 -5.05 53.85 19.18
N LYS A 44 -6.25 54.18 19.68
CA LYS A 44 -7.27 53.20 20.09
C LYS A 44 -7.69 52.28 18.94
N VAL A 45 -7.70 52.79 17.72
CA VAL A 45 -8.01 52.01 16.51
C VAL A 45 -6.89 51.00 16.23
N ALA A 46 -5.62 51.42 16.27
CA ALA A 46 -4.50 50.53 16.04
C ALA A 46 -4.41 49.44 17.13
N MET A 47 -4.67 49.79 18.39
CA MET A 47 -4.75 48.82 19.49
C MET A 47 -5.89 47.80 19.29
N GLY A 48 -7.06 48.26 18.86
CA GLY A 48 -8.19 47.37 18.55
C GLY A 48 -7.88 46.40 17.40
N VAL A 49 -7.27 46.89 16.31
CA VAL A 49 -6.84 46.05 15.18
C VAL A 49 -5.78 45.03 15.61
N MET A 50 -4.78 45.46 16.39
CA MET A 50 -3.71 44.57 16.86
C MET A 50 -4.21 43.50 17.83
N ALA A 51 -5.17 43.86 18.70
CA ALA A 51 -5.86 42.89 19.56
C ALA A 51 -6.61 41.84 18.72
N GLY A 52 -7.37 42.27 17.70
CA GLY A 52 -8.06 41.37 16.78
C GLY A 52 -7.12 40.42 16.03
N LEU A 53 -6.00 40.94 15.50
CA LEU A 53 -4.97 40.14 14.84
C LEU A 53 -4.31 39.14 15.80
N THR A 54 -4.06 39.53 17.05
CA THR A 54 -3.47 38.65 18.06
C THR A 54 -4.42 37.51 18.43
N VAL A 55 -5.71 37.80 18.58
CA VAL A 55 -6.74 36.76 18.82
C VAL A 55 -6.83 35.80 17.63
N ALA A 56 -6.84 36.34 16.39
CA ALA A 56 -6.85 35.51 15.19
C ALA A 56 -5.62 34.59 15.10
N LEU A 57 -4.42 35.12 15.40
CA LEU A 57 -3.18 34.35 15.49
C LEU A 57 -3.24 33.27 16.57
N ALA A 58 -3.79 33.58 17.75
CA ALA A 58 -3.92 32.61 18.83
C ALA A 58 -4.88 31.46 18.47
N VAL A 59 -6.01 31.77 17.82
CA VAL A 59 -6.94 30.76 17.31
C VAL A 59 -6.29 29.89 16.25
N ALA A 60 -5.56 30.48 15.30
CA ALA A 60 -4.82 29.74 14.27
C ALA A 60 -3.75 28.83 14.90
N ALA A 61 -2.98 29.34 15.88
CA ALA A 61 -1.95 28.58 16.58
C ALA A 61 -2.55 27.40 17.37
N ALA A 62 -3.66 27.61 18.08
CA ALA A 62 -4.36 26.54 18.79
C ALA A 62 -4.89 25.45 17.84
N TRP A 63 -5.40 25.85 16.67
CA TRP A 63 -5.84 24.92 15.63
C TRP A 63 -4.68 24.09 15.08
N VAL A 64 -3.55 24.73 14.73
CA VAL A 64 -2.33 24.05 14.27
C VAL A 64 -1.79 23.09 15.34
N TRP A 65 -1.72 23.53 16.60
CA TRP A 65 -1.27 22.67 17.71
C TRP A 65 -2.14 21.42 17.86
N ARG A 66 -3.48 21.61 17.85
CA ARG A 66 -4.44 20.49 17.91
C ARG A 66 -4.27 19.53 16.73
N PHE A 67 -4.02 20.06 15.53
CA PHE A 67 -3.75 19.26 14.35
C PHE A 67 -2.46 18.44 14.49
N ILE A 68 -1.35 19.05 14.92
CA ILE A 68 -0.06 18.37 15.14
C ILE A 68 -0.20 17.22 16.15
N MET A 69 -0.84 17.48 17.29
CA MET A 69 -1.02 16.46 18.34
C MET A 69 -1.82 15.27 17.83
N LYS A 70 -2.84 15.52 16.99
CA LYS A 70 -3.65 14.47 16.37
C LYS A 70 -2.86 13.65 15.34
N GLN A 71 -2.00 14.27 14.54
CA GLN A 71 -1.14 13.56 13.60
C GLN A 71 -0.11 12.70 14.34
N GLN A 72 0.49 13.23 15.41
CA GLN A 72 1.43 12.47 16.23
C GLN A 72 0.79 11.26 16.91
N SER A 73 -0.46 11.38 17.38
CA SER A 73 -1.17 10.23 17.95
C SER A 73 -1.44 9.16 16.90
N LEU A 74 -1.90 9.55 15.71
CA LEU A 74 -2.12 8.60 14.60
C LEU A 74 -0.82 7.91 14.18
N MET A 75 0.28 8.64 14.06
CA MET A 75 1.59 8.06 13.73
C MET A 75 2.06 7.04 14.77
N LYS A 76 1.87 7.31 16.06
CA LYS A 76 2.19 6.36 17.14
C LYS A 76 1.35 5.09 17.02
N ILE A 77 0.06 5.22 16.70
CA ILE A 77 -0.84 4.09 16.50
C ILE A 77 -0.40 3.25 15.30
N VAL A 78 -0.07 3.87 14.16
CA VAL A 78 0.43 3.19 12.96
C VAL A 78 1.71 2.42 13.26
N GLN A 79 2.68 3.07 13.93
CA GLN A 79 3.94 2.43 14.31
C GLN A 79 3.72 1.23 15.23
N LYS A 80 2.83 1.36 16.21
CA LYS A 80 2.44 0.27 17.11
C LYS A 80 1.79 -0.88 16.34
N GLY A 81 0.90 -0.57 15.40
CA GLY A 81 0.19 -1.57 14.60
C GLY A 81 1.08 -2.33 13.62
N ALA A 82 2.16 -1.70 13.16
CA ALA A 82 3.15 -2.33 12.29
C ALA A 82 4.16 -3.21 13.04
N ALA A 83 4.34 -3.01 14.36
CA ALA A 83 5.41 -3.63 15.13
C ALA A 83 5.17 -5.10 15.48
N SER A 84 3.93 -5.49 15.82
CA SER A 84 3.60 -6.88 16.17
C SER A 84 2.10 -7.16 15.99
N PRO A 85 1.68 -8.45 15.96
CA PRO A 85 0.27 -8.82 15.97
C PRO A 85 -0.51 -8.23 17.16
N GLU A 86 0.08 -8.25 18.36
CA GLU A 86 -0.52 -7.67 19.57
C GLU A 86 -0.59 -6.14 19.48
N GLY A 87 0.44 -5.52 18.92
CA GLY A 87 0.48 -4.10 18.61
C GLY A 87 -0.63 -3.69 17.63
N ARG A 88 -0.92 -4.53 16.63
CA ARG A 88 -2.02 -4.36 15.68
C ARG A 88 -3.38 -4.40 16.36
N GLU A 89 -3.64 -5.40 17.19
CA GLU A 89 -4.91 -5.48 17.92
C GLU A 89 -5.14 -4.26 18.82
N ALA A 90 -4.10 -3.83 19.52
CA ALA A 90 -4.18 -2.64 20.38
C ALA A 90 -4.38 -1.36 19.55
N ALA A 91 -3.70 -1.21 18.42
CA ALA A 91 -3.91 -0.11 17.49
C ALA A 91 -5.35 -0.09 16.94
N LEU A 92 -5.88 -1.25 16.53
CA LEU A 92 -7.26 -1.38 16.05
C LEU A 92 -8.28 -0.97 17.10
N LYS A 93 -8.07 -1.34 18.37
CA LYS A 93 -8.93 -0.91 19.49
C LYS A 93 -8.90 0.61 19.68
N GLU A 94 -7.73 1.23 19.63
CA GLU A 94 -7.58 2.69 19.74
C GLU A 94 -8.26 3.42 18.56
N LEU A 95 -8.08 2.93 17.34
CA LEU A 95 -8.70 3.49 16.13
C LEU A 95 -10.22 3.33 16.15
N ALA A 96 -10.71 2.18 16.62
CA ALA A 96 -12.14 1.94 16.81
C ALA A 96 -12.75 2.90 17.85
N ALA A 97 -12.07 3.12 18.98
CA ALA A 97 -12.52 4.05 20.02
C ALA A 97 -12.53 5.51 19.56
N ALA A 98 -11.60 5.91 18.69
CA ALA A 98 -11.56 7.25 18.09
C ALA A 98 -12.72 7.51 17.09
N GLY A 99 -13.40 6.46 16.64
CA GLY A 99 -14.61 6.52 15.81
C GLY A 99 -14.39 6.93 14.36
N ASP A 100 -15.47 6.89 13.56
CA ASP A 100 -15.40 6.98 12.09
C ASP A 100 -15.52 8.41 11.53
N LYS A 101 -15.54 9.43 12.40
CA LYS A 101 -15.66 10.84 11.97
C LYS A 101 -14.44 11.34 11.21
N ASP A 102 -13.28 10.76 11.49
CA ASP A 102 -12.03 11.10 10.82
C ASP A 102 -11.72 10.09 9.73
N VAL A 103 -11.72 10.54 8.47
CA VAL A 103 -11.38 9.72 7.31
C VAL A 103 -10.02 9.06 7.49
N MET A 104 -9.04 9.77 8.05
CA MET A 104 -7.69 9.19 8.21
C MET A 104 -7.67 8.05 9.22
N ASN A 105 -8.48 8.16 10.28
CA ASN A 105 -8.64 7.07 11.25
C ASN A 105 -9.23 5.82 10.59
N VAL A 106 -10.28 6.00 9.77
CA VAL A 106 -10.92 4.90 9.03
C VAL A 106 -9.94 4.26 8.03
N VAL A 107 -9.18 5.07 7.30
CA VAL A 107 -8.16 4.60 6.34
C VAL A 107 -7.08 3.78 7.04
N VAL A 108 -6.51 4.29 8.14
CA VAL A 108 -5.47 3.59 8.90
C VAL A 108 -6.03 2.28 9.49
N ARG A 109 -7.26 2.31 10.02
CA ARG A 109 -7.92 1.10 10.53
C ARG A 109 -8.06 0.05 9.42
N ALA A 110 -8.56 0.43 8.25
CA ALA A 110 -8.67 -0.47 7.11
C ALA A 110 -7.31 -1.04 6.68
N GLN A 111 -6.24 -0.25 6.67
CA GLN A 111 -4.90 -0.73 6.32
C GLN A 111 -4.38 -1.79 7.30
N LEU A 112 -4.68 -1.64 8.60
CA LEU A 112 -4.33 -2.63 9.61
C LEU A 112 -5.21 -3.89 9.50
N GLU A 113 -6.53 -3.72 9.30
CA GLU A 113 -7.48 -4.82 9.08
C GLU A 113 -7.10 -5.64 7.85
N ALA A 114 -6.66 -4.99 6.76
CA ALA A 114 -6.31 -5.64 5.50
C ALA A 114 -5.16 -6.66 5.61
N GLN A 115 -4.34 -6.58 6.67
CA GLN A 115 -3.25 -7.52 6.92
C GLN A 115 -3.78 -8.89 7.37
N THR A 116 -4.98 -8.94 7.92
CA THR A 116 -5.61 -10.16 8.46
C THR A 116 -6.90 -10.53 7.76
N ASP A 117 -7.73 -9.52 7.47
CA ASP A 117 -9.05 -9.67 6.86
C ASP A 117 -9.29 -8.52 5.87
N PRO A 118 -9.01 -8.76 4.57
CA PRO A 118 -9.26 -7.79 3.52
C PRO A 118 -10.74 -7.40 3.35
N ASP A 119 -11.68 -8.29 3.68
CA ASP A 119 -13.11 -7.99 3.56
C ASP A 119 -13.59 -7.08 4.69
N LEU A 120 -13.07 -7.28 5.91
CA LEU A 120 -13.28 -6.35 7.02
C LEU A 120 -12.74 -4.95 6.69
N ALA A 121 -11.54 -4.88 6.08
CA ALA A 121 -10.97 -3.62 5.64
C ALA A 121 -11.85 -2.89 4.62
N LEU A 122 -12.42 -3.61 3.66
CA LEU A 122 -13.38 -3.06 2.70
C LEU A 122 -14.63 -2.54 3.40
N ALA A 123 -15.21 -3.31 4.32
CA ALA A 123 -16.37 -2.88 5.11
C ALA A 123 -16.07 -1.63 5.95
N THR A 124 -14.84 -1.48 6.45
CA THR A 124 -14.38 -0.26 7.12
C THR A 124 -14.29 0.92 6.16
N LEU A 125 -13.71 0.74 4.96
CA LEU A 125 -13.62 1.80 3.95
C LEU A 125 -15.00 2.22 3.40
N ASP A 126 -15.98 1.32 3.38
CA ASP A 126 -17.36 1.62 2.98
C ASP A 126 -18.06 2.61 3.93
N LYS A 127 -17.54 2.82 5.14
CA LYS A 127 -18.03 3.83 6.09
C LYS A 127 -17.60 5.25 5.73
N ILE A 128 -16.66 5.41 4.80
CA ILE A 128 -16.16 6.73 4.39
C ILE A 128 -17.21 7.41 3.51
N ASP A 129 -17.69 8.56 3.96
CA ASP A 129 -18.44 9.49 3.12
C ASP A 129 -17.47 10.20 2.16
N MET A 130 -17.38 9.70 0.91
CA MET A 130 -16.48 10.22 -0.13
C MET A 130 -16.66 11.72 -0.39
N LYS A 131 -17.84 12.31 -0.09
CA LYS A 131 -18.09 13.75 -0.27
C LYS A 131 -17.36 14.61 0.78
N LYS A 132 -16.99 14.01 1.92
CA LYS A 132 -16.29 14.69 3.02
C LYS A 132 -14.78 14.48 3.00
N VAL A 133 -14.29 13.61 2.11
CA VAL A 133 -12.86 13.38 1.95
C VAL A 133 -12.22 14.62 1.32
N PRO A 134 -11.14 15.17 1.90
CA PRO A 134 -10.42 16.29 1.30
C PRO A 134 -9.95 15.96 -0.12
N ALA A 135 -10.02 16.92 -1.04
CA ALA A 135 -9.66 16.69 -2.44
C ALA A 135 -8.25 16.09 -2.63
N MET A 136 -7.29 16.52 -1.81
CA MET A 136 -5.90 16.01 -1.80
C MET A 136 -5.77 14.54 -1.36
N ALA A 137 -6.77 13.98 -0.68
CA ALA A 137 -6.77 12.61 -0.17
C ALA A 137 -7.73 11.68 -0.94
N LEU A 138 -8.60 12.22 -1.79
CA LEU A 138 -9.62 11.45 -2.52
C LEU A 138 -9.02 10.30 -3.31
N ASP A 139 -8.00 10.57 -4.11
CA ASP A 139 -7.39 9.56 -4.98
C ASP A 139 -6.66 8.48 -4.17
N GLN A 140 -6.09 8.83 -3.02
CA GLN A 140 -5.47 7.86 -2.11
C GLN A 140 -6.51 6.92 -1.51
N VAL A 141 -7.66 7.45 -1.06
CA VAL A 141 -8.76 6.63 -0.51
C VAL A 141 -9.36 5.73 -1.59
N ARG A 142 -9.63 6.28 -2.78
CA ARG A 142 -10.10 5.50 -3.93
C ARG A 142 -9.10 4.40 -4.30
N GLY A 143 -7.82 4.74 -4.37
CA GLY A 143 -6.74 3.84 -4.73
C GLY A 143 -6.58 2.68 -3.75
N LEU A 144 -6.60 2.97 -2.44
CA LEU A 144 -6.57 1.93 -1.41
C LEU A 144 -7.76 0.98 -1.53
N LYS A 145 -8.97 1.53 -1.67
CA LYS A 145 -10.19 0.73 -1.82
C LYS A 145 -10.16 -0.10 -3.10
N ALA A 146 -9.75 0.49 -4.22
CA ALA A 146 -9.59 -0.20 -5.50
C ALA A 146 -8.56 -1.34 -5.41
N GLN A 147 -7.44 -1.12 -4.74
CA GLN A 147 -6.42 -2.15 -4.53
C GLN A 147 -6.98 -3.34 -3.74
N LEU A 148 -7.71 -3.11 -2.66
CA LEU A 148 -8.32 -4.19 -1.88
C LEU A 148 -9.37 -4.97 -2.69
N LEU A 149 -10.22 -4.26 -3.45
CA LEU A 149 -11.19 -4.89 -4.35
C LEU A 149 -10.50 -5.75 -5.43
N LEU A 150 -9.40 -5.25 -6.00
CA LEU A 150 -8.59 -5.95 -6.99
C LEU A 150 -7.96 -7.23 -6.43
N LEU A 151 -7.47 -7.17 -5.19
CA LEU A 151 -6.88 -8.32 -4.49
C LEU A 151 -7.92 -9.38 -4.10
N ASN A 152 -9.20 -8.99 -3.94
CA ASN A 152 -10.32 -9.90 -3.71
C ASN A 152 -11.06 -10.31 -5.00
N GLY A 153 -10.50 -9.99 -6.18
CA GLY A 153 -11.08 -10.37 -7.47
C GLY A 153 -12.39 -9.63 -7.83
N ARG A 154 -12.69 -8.51 -7.18
CA ARG A 154 -13.83 -7.62 -7.45
C ARG A 154 -13.45 -6.55 -8.49
N LEU A 155 -13.17 -7.01 -9.71
CA LEU A 155 -12.56 -6.19 -10.77
C LEU A 155 -13.43 -5.02 -11.24
N GLU A 156 -14.73 -5.25 -11.40
CA GLU A 156 -15.67 -4.21 -11.84
C GLU A 156 -15.82 -3.10 -10.80
N ASP A 157 -15.91 -3.47 -9.52
CA ASP A 157 -15.98 -2.50 -8.42
C ASP A 157 -14.69 -1.67 -8.33
N ALA A 158 -13.53 -2.32 -8.51
CA ALA A 158 -12.24 -1.62 -8.58
C ALA A 158 -12.20 -0.67 -9.79
N SER A 159 -12.72 -1.11 -10.95
CA SER A 159 -12.75 -0.31 -12.19
C SER A 159 -13.54 0.98 -12.01
N GLN A 160 -14.70 0.93 -11.37
CA GLN A 160 -15.52 2.11 -11.08
C GLN A 160 -14.75 3.17 -10.29
N LEU A 161 -13.98 2.75 -9.27
CA LEU A 161 -13.16 3.68 -8.49
C LEU A 161 -11.99 4.25 -9.30
N CYS A 162 -11.35 3.43 -10.13
CA CYS A 162 -10.20 3.82 -10.92
C CYS A 162 -10.52 4.78 -12.09
N GLN A 163 -11.79 5.00 -12.43
CA GLN A 163 -12.17 5.98 -13.46
C GLN A 163 -11.83 7.43 -13.07
N ASP A 164 -11.90 7.74 -11.78
CA ASP A 164 -11.69 9.11 -11.27
C ASP A 164 -10.25 9.38 -10.82
N ILE A 165 -9.43 8.34 -10.65
CA ILE A 165 -8.07 8.47 -10.08
C ILE A 165 -7.11 9.01 -11.14
N GLN A 166 -6.33 10.02 -10.77
CA GLN A 166 -5.34 10.62 -11.66
C GLN A 166 -3.93 10.54 -11.03
N PRO A 167 -3.19 9.43 -11.25
CA PRO A 167 -1.85 9.27 -10.67
C PRO A 167 -0.92 10.44 -11.02
N SER A 168 -1.00 10.98 -12.23
CA SER A 168 -0.20 12.13 -12.69
C SER A 168 -0.37 13.41 -11.87
N LYS A 169 -1.49 13.58 -11.15
CA LYS A 169 -1.73 14.72 -10.26
C LYS A 169 -1.16 14.53 -8.85
N THR A 170 -0.69 13.33 -8.53
CA THR A 170 -0.11 13.03 -7.21
C THR A 170 1.33 13.51 -7.18
N GLN A 171 1.67 14.44 -6.28
CA GLN A 171 3.02 15.00 -6.16
C GLN A 171 4.03 13.99 -5.59
N GLU A 172 3.64 13.29 -4.53
CA GLU A 172 4.49 12.30 -3.86
C GLU A 172 4.73 11.10 -4.79
N VAL A 173 6.01 10.80 -5.05
CA VAL A 173 6.43 9.87 -6.09
C VAL A 173 6.04 8.43 -5.75
N SER A 174 6.19 8.01 -4.49
CA SER A 174 5.85 6.65 -4.07
C SER A 174 4.35 6.38 -4.25
N ALA A 175 3.51 7.30 -3.77
CA ALA A 175 2.07 7.23 -3.87
C ALA A 175 1.59 7.35 -5.32
N ARG A 176 2.26 8.17 -6.16
CA ARG A 176 2.01 8.19 -7.60
C ARG A 176 2.23 6.80 -8.21
N GLY A 177 3.37 6.15 -7.90
CA GLY A 177 3.67 4.80 -8.39
C GLY A 177 2.66 3.75 -7.91
N MET A 178 2.24 3.81 -6.64
CA MET A 178 1.23 2.92 -6.07
C MET A 178 -0.15 3.09 -6.72
N LEU A 179 -0.58 4.34 -6.93
CA LEU A 179 -1.83 4.64 -7.63
C LEU A 179 -1.77 4.18 -9.08
N ALA A 180 -0.68 4.47 -9.78
CA ALA A 180 -0.48 4.06 -11.15
C ALA A 180 -0.50 2.53 -11.31
N ALA A 181 0.17 1.79 -10.42
CA ALA A 181 0.12 0.33 -10.41
C ALA A 181 -1.32 -0.18 -10.24
N THR A 182 -2.07 0.37 -9.29
CA THR A 182 -3.45 -0.05 -9.01
C THR A 182 -4.39 0.24 -10.18
N VAL A 183 -4.32 1.46 -10.72
CA VAL A 183 -5.14 1.88 -11.86
C VAL A 183 -4.79 1.07 -13.11
N ALA A 184 -3.51 0.95 -13.42
CA ALA A 184 -3.06 0.22 -14.61
C ALA A 184 -3.36 -1.28 -14.52
N GLU A 185 -3.20 -1.93 -13.37
CA GLU A 185 -3.60 -3.32 -13.20
C GLU A 185 -5.12 -3.47 -13.39
N THR A 186 -5.91 -2.59 -12.79
CA THR A 186 -7.37 -2.62 -12.91
C THR A 186 -7.80 -2.46 -14.38
N TRP A 187 -7.28 -1.45 -15.08
CA TRP A 187 -7.54 -1.20 -16.49
C TRP A 187 -7.11 -2.36 -17.38
N ALA A 188 -5.93 -2.93 -17.16
CA ALA A 188 -5.45 -4.07 -17.91
C ALA A 188 -6.39 -5.28 -17.79
N ARG A 189 -6.97 -5.48 -16.61
CA ARG A 189 -7.84 -6.63 -16.30
C ARG A 189 -9.31 -6.40 -16.66
N THR A 190 -9.67 -5.18 -17.07
CA THR A 190 -11.05 -4.77 -17.42
C THR A 190 -11.18 -4.21 -18.83
N GLY A 191 -10.21 -4.48 -19.70
CA GLY A 191 -10.29 -4.19 -21.15
C GLY A 191 -9.63 -2.89 -21.62
N ARG A 192 -9.01 -2.12 -20.72
CA ARG A 192 -8.26 -0.87 -21.04
C ARG A 192 -6.75 -1.09 -21.02
N ALA A 193 -6.29 -2.22 -21.56
CA ALA A 193 -4.88 -2.64 -21.48
C ALA A 193 -3.91 -1.70 -22.21
N LYS A 194 -4.33 -1.11 -23.34
CA LYS A 194 -3.51 -0.13 -24.08
C LYS A 194 -3.19 1.10 -23.22
N GLU A 195 -4.23 1.67 -22.60
CA GLU A 195 -4.11 2.83 -21.71
C GLU A 195 -3.28 2.51 -20.47
N ALA A 196 -3.44 1.30 -19.91
CA ALA A 196 -2.60 0.83 -18.81
C ALA A 196 -1.12 0.77 -19.20
N ARG A 197 -0.78 0.24 -20.40
CA ARG A 197 0.61 0.20 -20.89
C ARG A 197 1.17 1.59 -21.17
N GLU A 198 0.35 2.48 -21.72
CA GLU A 198 0.75 3.87 -21.97
C GLU A 198 1.09 4.58 -20.65
N MET A 199 0.24 4.46 -19.62
CA MET A 199 0.54 4.98 -18.29
C MET A 199 1.85 4.40 -17.73
N LEU A 200 2.01 3.07 -17.76
CA LEU A 200 3.19 2.38 -17.23
C LEU A 200 4.48 2.67 -18.03
N SER A 201 4.37 3.22 -19.25
CA SER A 201 5.55 3.68 -20.01
C SER A 201 6.17 4.95 -19.40
N THR A 202 5.37 5.74 -18.68
CA THR A 202 5.81 6.97 -18.00
C THR A 202 6.21 6.74 -16.53
N ILE A 203 5.85 5.58 -15.97
CA ILE A 203 6.08 5.20 -14.57
C ILE A 203 6.73 3.82 -14.55
N SER A 204 8.07 3.82 -14.67
CA SER A 204 8.85 2.58 -14.80
C SER A 204 9.18 1.97 -13.44
N PRO A 205 9.02 0.65 -13.24
CA PRO A 205 9.49 -0.05 -12.04
C PRO A 205 11.02 -0.02 -11.88
N ASP A 206 11.77 0.23 -12.96
CA ASP A 206 13.23 0.26 -12.97
C ASP A 206 13.81 1.64 -12.63
N ASP A 207 12.97 2.67 -12.51
CA ASP A 207 13.39 4.00 -12.08
C ASP A 207 13.58 4.03 -10.56
N ALA A 208 14.72 4.58 -10.12
CA ALA A 208 15.08 4.72 -8.71
C ALA A 208 14.03 5.52 -7.91
N ALA A 209 13.23 6.35 -8.59
CA ALA A 209 12.12 7.09 -8.00
C ALA A 209 11.00 6.16 -7.48
N TYR A 210 10.84 4.97 -8.05
CA TYR A 210 9.71 4.06 -7.77
C TYR A 210 10.12 2.77 -7.03
N VAL A 211 11.24 2.75 -6.32
CA VAL A 211 11.71 1.56 -5.56
C VAL A 211 10.61 0.96 -4.67
N GLN A 212 9.83 1.81 -3.97
CA GLN A 212 8.76 1.36 -3.07
C GLN A 212 7.53 0.80 -3.80
N SER A 213 7.29 1.21 -5.05
CA SER A 213 6.16 0.75 -5.87
C SER A 213 6.58 -0.23 -6.96
N ARG A 214 7.85 -0.65 -6.99
CA ARG A 214 8.42 -1.54 -8.01
C ARG A 214 7.62 -2.83 -8.19
N VAL A 215 7.38 -3.56 -7.10
CA VAL A 215 6.65 -4.84 -7.16
C VAL A 215 5.20 -4.64 -7.65
N PRO A 216 4.40 -3.71 -7.10
CA PRO A 216 3.08 -3.37 -7.65
C PRO A 216 3.11 -2.98 -9.13
N LEU A 217 4.09 -2.18 -9.57
CA LEU A 217 4.24 -1.79 -10.98
C LEU A 217 4.57 -2.99 -11.88
N LEU A 218 5.38 -3.94 -11.40
CA LEU A 218 5.64 -5.18 -12.12
C LEU A 218 4.36 -6.03 -12.27
N PHE A 219 3.54 -6.17 -11.23
CA PHE A 219 2.24 -6.83 -11.33
C PHE A 219 1.36 -6.17 -12.40
N ALA A 220 1.23 -4.84 -12.35
CA ALA A 220 0.44 -4.09 -13.32
C ALA A 220 0.95 -4.31 -14.76
N ARG A 221 2.27 -4.27 -14.98
CA ARG A 221 2.88 -4.55 -16.29
C ARG A 221 2.63 -5.96 -16.77
N VAL A 222 2.67 -6.97 -15.90
CA VAL A 222 2.36 -8.36 -16.28
C VAL A 222 0.96 -8.44 -16.88
N PHE A 223 -0.05 -7.91 -16.19
CA PHE A 223 -1.43 -7.91 -16.69
C PHE A 223 -1.58 -7.10 -17.97
N ALA A 224 -0.98 -5.90 -18.03
CA ALA A 224 -1.08 -5.03 -19.20
C ALA A 224 -0.40 -5.65 -20.44
N ASN A 225 0.77 -6.26 -20.27
CA ASN A 225 1.47 -6.96 -21.34
C ASN A 225 0.76 -8.26 -21.75
N PHE A 226 0.16 -8.98 -20.80
CA PHE A 226 -0.60 -10.20 -21.08
C PHE A 226 -1.85 -9.91 -21.93
N ALA A 227 -2.64 -8.91 -21.54
CA ALA A 227 -3.82 -8.49 -22.28
C ALA A 227 -3.50 -8.01 -23.71
N GLU A 228 -2.28 -7.53 -23.94
CA GLU A 228 -1.79 -7.10 -25.26
C GLU A 228 -0.95 -8.18 -25.98
N THR A 229 -1.03 -9.43 -25.52
CA THR A 229 -0.38 -10.61 -26.10
C THR A 229 1.15 -10.46 -26.23
N LYS A 230 1.78 -9.68 -25.36
CA LYS A 230 3.23 -9.44 -25.32
C LYS A 230 3.93 -10.48 -24.45
N ASN A 231 3.81 -11.75 -24.79
CA ASN A 231 4.29 -12.88 -23.97
C ASN A 231 5.77 -12.80 -23.59
N GLY A 232 6.63 -12.26 -24.46
CA GLY A 232 8.04 -12.02 -24.12
C GLY A 232 8.24 -11.02 -22.97
N LEU A 233 7.43 -9.96 -22.94
CA LEU A 233 7.44 -8.97 -21.87
C LEU A 233 6.79 -9.51 -20.59
N VAL A 234 5.73 -10.32 -20.71
CA VAL A 234 5.12 -11.03 -19.59
C VAL A 234 6.15 -11.90 -18.87
N LYS A 235 6.88 -12.74 -19.62
CA LYS A 235 7.94 -13.60 -19.05
C LYS A 235 9.05 -12.77 -18.40
N LYS A 236 9.46 -11.66 -19.02
CA LYS A 236 10.46 -10.74 -18.46
C LYS A 236 9.99 -10.19 -17.10
N ASP A 237 8.77 -9.69 -17.02
CA ASP A 237 8.25 -9.05 -15.81
C ASP A 237 7.95 -10.08 -14.70
N LEU A 238 7.45 -11.28 -15.04
CA LEU A 238 7.32 -12.39 -14.08
C LEU A 238 8.68 -12.84 -13.54
N THR A 239 9.71 -12.92 -14.38
CA THR A 239 11.08 -13.23 -13.94
C THR A 239 11.61 -12.12 -13.01
N ALA A 240 11.30 -10.86 -13.29
CA ALA A 240 11.67 -9.76 -12.40
C ALA A 240 11.00 -9.89 -11.03
N ILE A 241 9.71 -10.24 -10.97
CA ILE A 241 9.00 -10.52 -9.71
C ILE A 241 9.66 -11.69 -8.96
N ALA A 242 10.01 -12.77 -9.66
CA ALA A 242 10.67 -13.92 -9.06
C ALA A 242 12.02 -13.56 -8.41
N LYS A 243 12.77 -12.64 -9.03
CA LYS A 243 14.05 -12.13 -8.50
C LYS A 243 13.87 -11.29 -7.24
N GLU A 244 12.76 -10.55 -7.12
CA GLU A 244 12.43 -9.84 -5.88
C GLU A 244 12.09 -10.83 -4.77
N ASN A 245 11.17 -11.75 -5.04
CA ASN A 245 10.80 -12.85 -4.15
C ASN A 245 9.90 -13.85 -4.91
N ILE A 246 10.34 -15.09 -5.01
CA ILE A 246 9.63 -16.16 -5.73
C ILE A 246 8.20 -16.38 -5.22
N ASN A 247 7.94 -16.17 -3.92
CA ASN A 247 6.62 -16.35 -3.32
C ASN A 247 5.59 -15.34 -3.83
N LEU A 248 6.02 -14.21 -4.38
CA LEU A 248 5.13 -13.21 -4.99
C LEU A 248 4.41 -13.75 -6.22
N LEU A 249 4.98 -14.76 -6.90
CA LEU A 249 4.30 -15.43 -8.01
C LEU A 249 3.05 -16.19 -7.56
N GLY A 250 2.91 -16.49 -6.27
CA GLY A 250 1.70 -17.09 -5.70
C GLY A 250 0.42 -16.31 -6.01
N ARG A 251 0.52 -14.98 -6.19
CA ARG A 251 -0.63 -14.14 -6.59
C ARG A 251 -1.23 -14.53 -7.94
N PHE A 252 -0.45 -15.08 -8.86
CA PHE A 252 -0.95 -15.54 -10.16
C PHE A 252 -1.55 -16.95 -10.09
N LEU A 253 -1.24 -17.71 -9.05
CA LEU A 253 -1.63 -19.11 -8.88
C LEU A 253 -2.83 -19.27 -7.95
N ASP A 254 -3.04 -18.34 -7.02
CA ASP A 254 -4.18 -18.35 -6.10
C ASP A 254 -5.49 -17.99 -6.87
N PRO A 255 -6.50 -18.90 -6.88
CA PRO A 255 -7.76 -18.70 -7.59
C PRO A 255 -8.53 -17.44 -7.18
N ARG A 256 -8.34 -16.95 -5.94
CA ARG A 256 -8.98 -15.72 -5.44
C ARG A 256 -8.70 -14.52 -6.34
N PHE A 257 -7.51 -14.45 -6.92
CA PHE A 257 -7.12 -13.35 -7.79
C PHE A 257 -7.72 -13.45 -9.18
N LYS A 258 -8.47 -14.50 -9.55
CA LYS A 258 -9.11 -14.64 -10.87
C LYS A 258 -8.13 -14.41 -12.04
N THR A 259 -6.91 -14.94 -11.91
CA THR A 259 -5.88 -14.86 -12.95
C THR A 259 -6.26 -15.77 -14.12
N ALA A 260 -6.02 -15.32 -15.36
CA ALA A 260 -6.28 -16.14 -16.54
C ALA A 260 -5.45 -17.44 -16.52
N PRO A 261 -6.00 -18.60 -16.92
CA PRO A 261 -5.28 -19.88 -16.85
C PRO A 261 -3.93 -19.89 -17.58
N GLU A 262 -3.84 -19.22 -18.73
CA GLU A 262 -2.56 -19.11 -19.46
C GLU A 262 -1.51 -18.29 -18.72
N LEU A 263 -1.92 -17.22 -18.05
CA LEU A 263 -1.02 -16.40 -17.24
C LEU A 263 -0.55 -17.16 -15.99
N ALA A 264 -1.47 -17.90 -15.34
CA ALA A 264 -1.12 -18.78 -14.23
C ALA A 264 -0.10 -19.85 -14.66
N ARG A 265 -0.28 -20.45 -15.85
CA ARG A 265 0.67 -21.42 -16.43
C ARG A 265 2.05 -20.81 -16.65
N MET A 266 2.13 -19.59 -17.20
CA MET A 266 3.41 -18.88 -17.37
C MET A 266 4.11 -18.58 -16.04
N ALA A 267 3.36 -18.19 -15.01
CA ALA A 267 3.93 -18.01 -13.67
C ALA A 267 4.43 -19.33 -13.08
N GLN A 268 3.68 -20.43 -13.27
CA GLN A 268 4.05 -21.75 -12.79
C GLN A 268 5.31 -22.30 -13.47
N GLU A 269 5.48 -22.08 -14.79
CA GLU A 269 6.72 -22.41 -15.51
C GLU A 269 7.95 -21.76 -14.85
N ILE A 270 7.85 -20.50 -14.44
CA ILE A 270 8.95 -19.78 -13.79
C ILE A 270 9.22 -20.33 -12.39
N VAL A 271 8.18 -20.64 -11.61
CA VAL A 271 8.34 -21.29 -10.30
C VAL A 271 9.02 -22.66 -10.42
N MET A 272 8.65 -23.46 -11.42
CA MET A 272 9.27 -24.78 -11.65
C MET A 272 10.70 -24.71 -12.19
N ALA A 273 11.06 -23.61 -12.85
CA ALA A 273 12.42 -23.36 -13.31
C ALA A 273 13.36 -22.92 -12.18
N ASP A 274 12.84 -22.55 -11.01
CA ASP A 274 13.63 -22.06 -9.88
C ASP A 274 14.49 -23.18 -9.26
N PRO A 275 15.82 -22.96 -9.07
CA PRO A 275 16.71 -23.97 -8.52
C PRO A 275 16.36 -24.46 -7.11
N GLU A 276 15.82 -23.60 -6.23
CA GLU A 276 15.42 -24.00 -4.88
C GLU A 276 14.16 -24.88 -4.93
N MET A 277 13.19 -24.50 -5.75
CA MET A 277 12.00 -25.31 -5.99
C MET A 277 12.33 -26.67 -6.61
N GLN A 278 13.27 -26.72 -7.56
CA GLN A 278 13.73 -27.99 -8.14
C GLN A 278 14.43 -28.88 -7.10
N LYS A 279 15.23 -28.29 -6.20
CA LYS A 279 15.84 -29.04 -5.09
C LYS A 279 14.78 -29.59 -4.13
N MET A 280 13.76 -28.79 -3.78
CA MET A 280 12.65 -29.24 -2.94
C MET A 280 11.85 -30.37 -3.59
N ALA A 281 11.51 -30.24 -4.87
CA ALA A 281 10.78 -31.27 -5.63
C ALA A 281 11.56 -32.59 -5.69
N ARG A 282 12.89 -32.53 -5.91
CA ARG A 282 13.76 -33.72 -5.88
C ARG A 282 13.81 -34.37 -4.49
N LYS A 283 13.85 -33.56 -3.43
CA LYS A 283 13.85 -34.06 -2.04
C LYS A 283 12.53 -34.77 -1.70
N MET A 284 11.39 -34.21 -2.11
CA MET A 284 10.07 -34.83 -1.93
C MET A 284 9.89 -36.11 -2.76
N GLY A 285 10.40 -36.13 -4.00
CA GLY A 285 10.39 -37.33 -4.84
C GLY A 285 11.29 -38.45 -4.31
N SER A 286 12.41 -38.12 -3.66
CA SER A 286 13.31 -39.10 -3.04
C SER A 286 12.74 -39.69 -1.74
N SER A 287 12.01 -38.91 -0.93
CA SER A 287 11.37 -39.40 0.30
C SER A 287 10.13 -40.27 0.06
N GLY A 288 9.52 -40.20 -1.13
CA GLY A 288 8.41 -41.09 -1.53
C GLY A 288 8.84 -42.44 -2.09
N SER A 289 10.12 -42.62 -2.43
CA SER A 289 10.64 -43.84 -3.08
C SER A 289 11.35 -44.82 -2.13
N SER A 290 11.55 -44.47 -0.86
CA SER A 290 12.26 -45.33 0.11
C SER A 290 11.35 -46.20 1.00
N GLY A 291 10.03 -46.21 0.76
CA GLY A 291 9.04 -46.92 1.59
C GLY A 291 8.49 -48.25 1.03
N GLY A 292 8.89 -48.70 -0.15
CA GLY A 292 8.29 -49.87 -0.80
C GLY A 292 9.32 -50.82 -1.40
N GLY A 293 9.85 -51.76 -0.61
CA GLY A 293 10.79 -52.76 -1.13
C GLY A 293 11.44 -53.65 -0.07
N GLY A 294 10.64 -54.26 0.81
CA GLY A 294 11.14 -55.14 1.88
C GLY A 294 10.45 -56.50 1.94
N GLY A 295 10.11 -57.10 0.79
CA GLY A 295 9.58 -58.47 0.71
C GLY A 295 10.70 -59.49 0.47
N ARG A 296 11.11 -60.22 1.51
CA ARG A 296 12.11 -61.29 1.45
C ARG A 296 11.59 -62.46 0.60
N PRO A 297 12.35 -63.02 -0.36
CA PRO A 297 12.01 -64.30 -0.95
C PRO A 297 12.29 -65.43 0.05
N GLY A 298 11.25 -66.23 0.31
CA GLY A 298 11.29 -67.39 1.19
C GLY A 298 12.20 -68.49 0.68
N THR A 299 12.91 -69.11 1.62
CA THR A 299 13.79 -70.25 1.47
C THR A 299 13.04 -71.46 0.91
N ALA A 300 13.28 -71.81 -0.35
CA ALA A 300 12.78 -73.05 -0.93
C ALA A 300 13.79 -74.20 -0.71
N ILE A 301 13.34 -75.18 0.05
CA ILE A 301 14.02 -76.42 0.40
C ILE A 301 14.22 -77.27 -0.86
N ARG A 302 15.44 -77.76 -1.07
CA ARG A 302 15.83 -78.68 -2.14
C ARG A 302 15.44 -80.12 -1.76
N PRO A 303 14.72 -80.90 -2.59
CA PRO A 303 14.70 -82.35 -2.46
C PRO A 303 15.76 -82.98 -3.36
N THR A 304 16.43 -83.97 -2.80
CA THR A 304 17.44 -84.83 -3.38
C THR A 304 16.85 -85.87 -4.35
N ARG A 305 17.46 -85.98 -5.53
CA ARG A 305 17.78 -87.19 -6.31
C ARG A 305 16.95 -88.46 -6.05
N ARG A 306 16.12 -88.85 -7.03
CA ARG A 306 16.26 -90.08 -7.85
C ARG A 306 15.27 -90.04 -9.00
#